data_AF-A0A1H3HZR8-F1
#
_entry.id   AF-A0A1H3HZR8-F1
#
_cell.length_a   1.000
_cell.length_b   1.000
_cell.length_c   1.000
_cell.angle_alpha   90.00
_cell.angle_beta   90.00
_cell.angle_gamma   90.00
#
_symmetry.space_group_name_H-M   'P 1'
#
loop_
_entity.id
_entity.type
_entity.pdbx_description
1 polymer ?
#
loop_
_entity_poly.entity_id
_entity_poly.type
_entity_poly.pdbx_seq_one_letter_code
_entity_poly.pdbx_strand_id
1 'polypeptide(L)'
;MAEVLEESTYVAHHPQKIALIFSAMRHFSKERKAQDWRVRYHDFNRNSEIKKLIHFDQLLSATALIITQCGEYRLQHEIESNWSTQLQLPVHCLDNDRFFCSSMQLRQWAGKYKTLRMEYFYREMHKQTQYLMQGQQPIGG
;
A
#
# COMPACT_ATOMS: atom_id res chain seq x y z
N MET A 1 -13.09 -2.06 -2.66
CA MET A 1 -12.62 -0.98 -1.75
C MET A 1 -13.60 -0.88 -0.60
N ALA A 2 -13.13 -0.65 0.63
CA ALA A 2 -14.01 -0.62 1.79
C ALA A 2 -13.52 0.40 2.83
N GLU A 3 -14.43 1.25 3.29
CA GLU A 3 -14.22 2.17 4.42
C GLU A 3 -14.62 1.43 5.70
N VAL A 4 -13.65 0.95 6.49
CA VAL A 4 -13.92 0.05 7.62
C VAL A 4 -13.54 0.68 8.96
N LEU A 5 -14.21 0.22 10.03
CA LEU A 5 -14.00 0.76 11.38
C LEU A 5 -12.55 0.60 11.84
N GLU A 6 -11.97 -0.60 11.70
CA GLU A 6 -10.60 -0.92 12.13
C GLU A 6 -9.56 0.08 11.62
N GLU A 7 -9.58 0.36 10.31
CA GLU A 7 -8.62 1.25 9.65
C GLU A 7 -8.89 2.74 9.94
N SER A 8 -10.06 3.08 10.49
CA SER A 8 -10.41 4.45 10.87
C SER A 8 -10.23 4.76 12.35
N THR A 9 -10.01 3.73 13.18
CA THR A 9 -9.95 3.86 14.65
C THR A 9 -8.76 3.19 15.32
N TYR A 10 -7.87 2.50 14.59
CA TYR A 10 -6.67 1.88 15.20
C TYR A 10 -5.76 2.89 15.90
N VAL A 11 -5.83 4.15 15.49
CA VAL A 11 -5.35 5.31 16.22
C VAL A 11 -6.39 6.43 16.13
N ALA A 12 -6.26 7.47 16.95
CA ALA A 12 -7.11 8.65 16.89
C ALA A 12 -6.73 9.55 15.70
N HIS A 13 -7.14 9.18 14.49
CA HIS A 13 -6.90 10.00 13.30
C HIS A 13 -7.61 11.35 13.40
N HIS A 14 -6.96 12.39 12.88
CA HIS A 14 -7.61 13.68 12.72
C HIS A 14 -8.82 13.56 11.78
N PRO A 15 -9.98 14.18 12.07
CA PRO A 15 -11.18 14.05 11.25
C PRO A 15 -10.97 14.41 9.77
N GLN A 16 -10.13 15.42 9.48
CA GLN A 16 -9.80 15.78 8.09
C GLN A 16 -9.02 14.69 7.35
N LYS A 17 -8.18 13.89 8.05
CA LYS A 17 -7.48 12.76 7.43
C LYS A 17 -8.49 11.70 6.99
N ILE A 18 -9.46 11.38 7.85
CA ILE A 18 -10.53 10.42 7.53
C ILE A 18 -11.35 10.94 6.34
N ALA A 19 -11.77 12.20 6.39
CA ALA A 19 -12.54 12.83 5.31
C ALA A 19 -11.79 12.82 3.98
N LEU A 20 -10.49 13.15 3.99
CA LEU A 20 -9.62 13.12 2.81
C LEU A 20 -9.56 11.71 2.21
N ILE A 21 -9.26 10.70 3.03
CA ILE A 21 -9.09 9.32 2.57
C ILE A 21 -10.41 8.78 2.00
N PHE A 22 -11.53 8.93 2.71
CA PHE A 22 -12.82 8.43 2.24
C PHE A 22 -13.30 9.17 0.99
N SER A 23 -13.14 10.50 0.93
CA SER A 23 -13.47 11.27 -0.28
C SER A 23 -12.65 10.81 -1.48
N ALA A 24 -11.33 10.66 -1.31
CA ALA A 24 -10.45 10.19 -2.38
C ALA A 24 -10.81 8.77 -2.84
N MET A 25 -11.09 7.86 -1.90
CA MET A 25 -11.52 6.49 -2.22
C MET A 25 -12.83 6.45 -3.02
N ARG A 26 -13.82 7.27 -2.64
CA ARG A 26 -15.11 7.36 -3.36
C ARG A 26 -14.94 7.88 -4.78
N HIS A 27 -14.11 8.92 -4.97
CA HIS A 27 -13.83 9.47 -6.30
C HIS A 27 -13.03 8.49 -7.16
N PHE A 28 -12.01 7.84 -6.60
CA PHE A 28 -11.22 6.83 -7.30
C PHE A 28 -12.08 5.62 -7.71
N SER A 29 -13.00 5.18 -6.86
CA SER A 29 -13.99 4.14 -7.18
C SER A 29 -14.84 4.50 -8.40
N LYS A 30 -15.31 5.76 -8.48
CA LYS A 30 -16.06 6.26 -9.65
C LYS A 30 -15.17 6.32 -10.90
N GLU A 31 -13.95 6.80 -10.78
CA GLU A 31 -12.97 6.87 -11.88
C GLU A 31 -12.68 5.46 -12.45
N ARG A 32 -12.47 4.46 -11.59
CA ARG A 32 -12.28 3.07 -12.01
C ARG A 32 -13.51 2.48 -12.69
N LYS A 33 -14.72 2.74 -12.16
CA LYS A 33 -15.97 2.34 -12.85
C LYS A 33 -16.11 2.97 -14.23
N ALA A 34 -15.70 4.24 -14.39
CA ALA A 34 -15.71 4.93 -15.68
C ALA A 34 -14.68 4.38 -16.69
N GLN A 35 -13.71 3.61 -16.21
CA GLN A 35 -12.74 2.85 -17.02
C GLN A 35 -13.12 1.37 -17.11
N ASP A 36 -14.42 1.05 -17.00
CA ASP A 36 -15.00 -0.29 -17.13
C ASP A 36 -14.54 -1.33 -16.08
N TRP A 37 -13.95 -0.89 -14.95
CA TRP A 37 -13.69 -1.80 -13.84
C TRP A 37 -14.97 -2.14 -13.07
N ARG A 38 -15.16 -3.42 -12.76
CA ARG A 38 -16.17 -3.86 -11.79
C ARG A 38 -15.72 -3.53 -10.37
N VAL A 39 -16.11 -2.37 -9.86
CA VAL A 39 -15.75 -1.93 -8.51
C VAL A 39 -16.86 -2.23 -7.50
N ARG A 40 -16.55 -3.07 -6.51
CA ARG A 40 -17.33 -3.20 -5.28
C ARG A 40 -16.83 -2.21 -4.24
N TYR A 41 -17.74 -1.41 -3.69
CA TYR A 41 -17.45 -0.37 -2.71
C TYR A 41 -18.30 -0.57 -1.45
N HIS A 42 -17.68 -0.50 -0.27
CA HIS A 42 -18.37 -0.44 1.03
C HIS A 42 -18.16 0.94 1.65
N ASP A 43 -19.22 1.73 1.73
CA ASP A 43 -19.22 3.01 2.43
C ASP A 43 -19.16 2.83 3.95
N PHE A 44 -18.55 3.79 4.63
CA PHE A 44 -18.38 3.73 6.07
C PHE A 44 -19.73 3.74 6.78
N ASN A 45 -19.94 2.73 7.60
CA ASN A 45 -21.03 2.70 8.56
C ASN A 45 -20.51 2.15 9.88
N ARG A 46 -20.59 2.97 10.94
CA ARG A 46 -20.12 2.61 12.29
C ARG A 46 -20.77 1.31 12.80
N ASN A 47 -21.99 1.02 12.39
CA ASN A 47 -22.76 -0.15 12.80
C ASN A 47 -22.68 -1.32 11.79
N SER A 48 -21.89 -1.20 10.72
CA SER A 48 -21.67 -2.28 9.74
C SER A 48 -21.11 -3.55 10.39
N GLU A 49 -21.52 -4.73 9.92
CA GLU A 49 -20.89 -6.00 10.31
C GLU A 49 -19.49 -6.16 9.69
N ILE A 50 -19.22 -5.46 8.57
CA ILE A 50 -17.92 -5.42 7.91
C ILE A 50 -17.03 -4.41 8.66
N LYS A 51 -16.41 -4.88 9.75
CA LYS A 51 -15.51 -4.08 10.60
C LYS A 51 -14.05 -4.05 10.11
N LYS A 52 -13.65 -5.08 9.36
CA LYS A 52 -12.28 -5.32 8.88
C LYS A 52 -12.25 -5.48 7.37
N LEU A 53 -11.12 -5.19 6.74
CA LEU A 53 -10.96 -5.33 5.29
C LEU A 53 -11.19 -6.77 4.82
N ILE A 54 -10.71 -7.76 5.57
CA ILE A 54 -10.85 -9.17 5.20
C ILE A 54 -12.31 -9.65 5.19
N HIS A 55 -13.19 -9.03 5.99
CA HIS A 55 -14.62 -9.39 5.99
C HIS A 55 -15.37 -8.87 4.76
N PHE A 56 -14.78 -7.95 4.01
CA PHE A 56 -15.40 -7.43 2.78
C PHE A 56 -15.50 -8.50 1.68
N ASP A 57 -14.65 -9.54 1.76
CA ASP A 57 -14.55 -10.61 0.77
C ASP A 57 -15.57 -11.76 0.97
N GLN A 58 -16.17 -11.89 2.16
CA GLN A 58 -17.15 -12.95 2.49
C GLN A 58 -18.40 -12.98 1.57
N LEU A 59 -18.50 -12.04 0.63
CA LEU A 59 -19.59 -11.89 -0.33
C LEU A 59 -19.16 -12.16 -1.80
N LEU A 60 -17.97 -12.71 -2.06
CA LEU A 60 -17.43 -12.95 -3.40
C LEU A 60 -17.03 -14.42 -3.61
N SER A 61 -17.41 -15.00 -4.76
CA SER A 61 -16.92 -16.31 -5.24
C SER A 61 -15.59 -16.15 -5.98
N ALA A 62 -14.57 -15.59 -5.32
CA ALA A 62 -13.24 -15.41 -5.90
C ALA A 62 -12.40 -16.70 -5.78
N THR A 63 -11.46 -16.89 -6.71
CA THR A 63 -10.50 -18.02 -6.68
C THR A 63 -9.13 -17.62 -6.16
N ALA A 64 -8.82 -16.33 -6.12
CA ALA A 64 -7.58 -15.76 -5.59
C ALA A 64 -7.78 -14.28 -5.23
N LEU A 65 -7.00 -13.77 -4.29
CA LEU A 65 -6.91 -12.37 -3.94
C LEU A 65 -5.56 -11.82 -4.38
N ILE A 66 -5.57 -10.70 -5.11
CA ILE A 66 -4.36 -9.96 -5.49
C ILE A 66 -4.39 -8.62 -4.76
N ILE A 67 -3.31 -8.31 -4.04
CA ILE A 67 -3.15 -7.07 -3.28
C ILE A 67 -1.74 -6.52 -3.44
N THR A 68 -1.58 -5.20 -3.44
CA THR A 68 -0.27 -4.55 -3.40
C THR A 68 0.20 -4.43 -1.94
N GLN A 69 1.50 -4.61 -1.69
CA GLN A 69 2.11 -4.42 -0.37
C GLN A 69 1.63 -3.13 0.31
N CYS A 70 1.23 -3.28 1.57
CA CYS A 70 0.75 -2.20 2.42
C CYS A 70 1.92 -1.41 3.03
N GLY A 71 1.66 -0.13 3.32
CA GLY A 71 2.66 0.77 3.90
C GLY A 71 2.82 0.67 5.42
N GLU A 72 2.09 -0.21 6.10
CA GLU A 72 2.13 -0.37 7.56
C GLU A 72 2.32 -1.84 7.95
N TYR A 73 3.21 -2.09 8.92
CA TYR A 73 3.55 -3.44 9.38
C TYR A 73 2.33 -4.22 9.89
N ARG A 74 1.44 -3.58 10.67
CA ARG A 74 0.25 -4.24 11.26
C ARG A 74 -0.58 -4.95 10.19
N LEU A 75 -0.98 -4.22 9.16
CA LEU A 75 -1.83 -4.73 8.09
C LEU A 75 -1.06 -5.69 7.18
N GLN A 76 0.19 -5.36 6.82
CA GLN A 76 1.01 -6.25 6.00
C GLN A 76 1.22 -7.62 6.67
N HIS A 77 1.53 -7.62 7.97
CA HIS A 77 1.71 -8.85 8.74
C HIS A 77 0.42 -9.67 8.83
N GLU A 78 -0.74 -9.02 8.98
CA GLU A 78 -2.03 -9.71 8.99
C GLU A 78 -2.34 -10.35 7.62
N ILE A 79 -2.05 -9.64 6.52
CA ILE A 79 -2.19 -10.14 5.14
C ILE A 79 -1.32 -11.39 4.94
N GLU A 80 -0.03 -11.30 5.26
CA GLU A 80 0.93 -12.38 5.02
C GLU A 80 0.70 -13.60 5.90
N SER A 81 0.34 -13.38 7.17
CA SER A 81 0.27 -14.47 8.14
C SER A 81 -1.10 -15.17 8.17
N ASN A 82 -2.18 -14.43 7.90
CA ASN A 82 -3.53 -14.91 8.26
C ASN A 82 -4.51 -14.95 7.08
N TRP A 83 -4.41 -14.05 6.10
CA TRP A 83 -5.51 -13.85 5.15
C TRP A 83 -5.76 -15.07 4.26
N SER A 84 -4.71 -15.76 3.79
CA SER A 84 -4.90 -16.94 2.94
C SER A 84 -5.65 -18.05 3.68
N THR A 85 -5.30 -18.29 4.94
CA THR A 85 -5.99 -19.27 5.80
C THR A 85 -7.41 -18.82 6.15
N GLN A 86 -7.62 -17.54 6.47
CA GLN A 86 -8.95 -17.04 6.85
C GLN A 86 -9.93 -16.99 5.68
N LEU A 87 -9.44 -16.66 4.48
CA LEU A 87 -10.25 -16.61 3.25
C LEU A 87 -10.37 -17.96 2.55
N GLN A 88 -9.54 -18.95 2.93
CA GLN A 88 -9.47 -20.26 2.27
C GLN A 88 -9.17 -20.15 0.76
N LEU A 89 -8.33 -19.19 0.37
CA LEU A 89 -7.91 -18.96 -1.01
C LEU A 89 -6.48 -18.38 -1.10
N PRO A 90 -5.80 -18.54 -2.24
CA PRO A 90 -4.47 -17.96 -2.46
C PRO A 90 -4.50 -16.42 -2.39
N VAL A 91 -3.59 -15.85 -1.58
CA VAL A 91 -3.38 -14.40 -1.49
C VAL A 91 -2.03 -14.06 -2.10
N HIS A 92 -2.04 -13.33 -3.20
CA HIS A 92 -0.85 -12.86 -3.89
C HIS A 92 -0.58 -11.40 -3.52
N CYS A 93 0.47 -11.17 -2.73
CA CYS A 93 0.92 -9.84 -2.35
C CYS A 93 2.01 -9.37 -3.32
N LEU A 94 1.68 -8.41 -4.18
CA LEU A 94 2.58 -7.83 -5.17
C LEU A 94 3.41 -6.69 -4.57
N ASP A 95 4.65 -6.52 -5.04
CA ASP A 95 5.48 -5.38 -4.68
C ASP A 95 4.81 -4.04 -5.04
N ASN A 96 5.05 -3.02 -4.22
CA ASN A 96 4.59 -1.66 -4.50
C ASN A 96 5.62 -0.91 -5.36
N ASP A 97 5.35 -0.84 -6.66
CA ASP A 97 6.21 -0.23 -7.69
C ASP A 97 6.21 1.31 -7.71
N ARG A 98 5.48 1.96 -6.79
CA ARG A 98 5.48 3.42 -6.66
C ARG A 98 6.76 3.98 -6.01
N PHE A 99 7.58 3.12 -5.41
CA PHE A 99 8.86 3.52 -4.81
C PHE A 99 10.02 3.30 -5.80
N PHE A 100 10.98 4.23 -5.85
CA PHE A 100 12.19 4.10 -6.67
C PHE A 100 13.10 2.92 -6.27
N CYS A 101 12.99 2.50 -5.01
CA CYS A 101 13.78 1.43 -4.43
C CYS A 101 12.85 0.39 -3.83
N SER A 102 12.94 -0.85 -4.30
CA SER A 102 12.20 -1.97 -3.72
C SER A 102 12.74 -2.33 -2.33
N SER A 103 11.93 -2.99 -1.52
CA SER A 103 12.34 -3.52 -0.21
C SER A 103 13.55 -4.44 -0.31
N MET A 104 13.68 -5.20 -1.39
CA MET A 104 14.84 -6.06 -1.65
C MET A 104 16.10 -5.23 -1.94
N GLN A 105 16.01 -4.23 -2.83
CA GLN A 105 17.12 -3.33 -3.14
C GLN A 105 17.58 -2.57 -1.90
N LEU A 106 16.64 -2.11 -1.06
CA LEU A 106 16.95 -1.41 0.18
C LEU A 106 17.71 -2.31 1.16
N ARG A 107 17.29 -3.58 1.33
CA ARG A 107 18.02 -4.56 2.16
C ARG A 107 19.43 -4.83 1.65
N GLN A 108 19.58 -5.00 0.33
CA GLN A 108 20.89 -5.21 -0.30
C GLN A 108 21.80 -3.99 -0.13
N TRP A 109 21.26 -2.78 -0.29
CA TRP A 109 21.99 -1.54 -0.06
C TRP A 109 22.42 -1.43 1.41
N ALA A 110 21.49 -1.61 2.36
CA ALA A 110 21.74 -1.49 3.78
C ALA A 110 22.80 -2.49 4.28
N GLY A 111 22.81 -3.72 3.73
CA GLY A 111 23.81 -4.74 4.08
C GLY A 111 25.26 -4.39 3.70
N LYS A 112 25.48 -3.38 2.84
CA LYS A 112 26.83 -2.94 2.44
C LYS A 112 27.46 -1.96 3.44
N TYR A 113 26.69 -1.37 4.34
CA TYR A 113 27.16 -0.28 5.20
C TYR A 113 27.05 -0.64 6.69
N LYS A 114 28.09 -0.30 7.46
CA LYS A 114 28.06 -0.42 8.93
C LYS A 114 27.17 0.63 9.59
N THR A 115 26.94 1.76 8.93
CA THR A 115 26.09 2.85 9.40
C THR A 115 25.24 3.35 8.25
N LEU A 116 23.93 3.38 8.46
CA LEU A 116 22.98 3.84 7.45
C LEU A 116 22.89 5.36 7.50
N ARG A 117 23.19 6.03 6.38
CA ARG A 117 23.08 7.48 6.23
C ARG A 117 22.24 7.81 5.00
N MET A 118 21.28 8.72 5.16
CA MET A 118 20.40 9.16 4.06
C MET A 118 21.21 9.73 2.88
N GLU A 119 22.33 10.39 3.13
CA GLU A 119 23.21 10.90 2.07
C GLU A 119 23.68 9.80 1.12
N TYR A 120 24.16 8.67 1.65
CA TYR A 120 24.67 7.56 0.85
C TYR A 120 23.54 6.90 0.05
N PHE A 121 22.37 6.73 0.68
CA PHE A 121 21.20 6.19 0.00
C PHE A 121 20.76 7.11 -1.14
N TYR A 122 20.67 8.41 -0.85
CA TYR A 122 20.25 9.43 -1.81
C TYR A 122 21.18 9.51 -3.02
N ARG A 123 22.51 9.45 -2.83
CA ARG A 123 23.48 9.42 -3.95
C ARG A 123 23.26 8.19 -4.84
N GLU A 124 22.97 7.03 -4.28
CA GLU A 124 22.65 5.83 -5.07
C GLU A 124 21.33 5.98 -5.82
N MET A 125 20.31 6.58 -5.22
CA MET A 125 19.05 6.88 -5.90
C MET A 125 19.23 7.90 -7.03
N HIS A 126 20.11 8.91 -6.88
CA HIS A 126 20.47 9.83 -7.97
C HIS A 126 21.09 9.10 -9.16
N LYS A 127 22.08 8.24 -8.90
CA LYS A 127 22.68 7.40 -9.95
C LYS A 127 21.67 6.47 -10.59
N GLN A 128 20.74 5.90 -9.83
CA GLN A 128 19.74 4.98 -10.38
C GLN A 128 18.67 5.70 -11.22
N THR A 129 18.19 6.84 -10.75
CA THR A 129 17.10 7.60 -11.39
C THR A 129 17.59 8.57 -12.47
N GLN A 130 18.89 8.89 -12.47
CA GLN A 130 19.51 9.89 -13.34
C GLN A 130 18.95 11.32 -13.17
N TYR A 131 18.16 11.56 -12.13
CA TYR A 131 17.65 12.90 -11.83
C TYR A 131 18.78 13.80 -11.38
N LEU A 132 18.88 14.98 -12.02
CA LEU A 132 19.92 15.97 -11.76
C LEU A 132 21.35 15.42 -11.90
N MET A 133 21.55 14.48 -12.83
CA MET A 133 22.85 13.93 -13.19
C MET A 133 23.30 14.42 -14.57
N GLN A 134 24.58 14.75 -14.71
CA GLN A 134 25.27 14.91 -15.98
C GLN A 134 26.23 13.73 -16.17
N GLY A 135 25.74 12.67 -16.82
CA GLY A 135 26.45 11.40 -16.89
C GLY A 135 26.63 10.80 -15.49
N GLN A 136 27.87 10.67 -15.04
CA GLN A 136 28.20 10.08 -13.72
C GLN A 136 28.34 11.11 -12.59
N GLN A 137 28.21 12.41 -12.89
CA GLN A 137 28.37 13.48 -11.92
C GLN A 137 27.03 14.17 -11.63
N PRO A 138 26.78 14.64 -10.40
CA PRO A 138 25.62 15.49 -10.14
C PRO A 138 25.77 16.83 -10.88
N ILE A 139 24.65 17.40 -11.31
CA ILE A 139 24.62 18.76 -11.85
C ILE A 139 25.03 19.73 -10.73
N GLY A 140 26.00 20.60 -11.01
CA GLY A 140 26.44 21.65 -10.07
C GLY A 140 27.64 21.29 -9.20
N GLY A 141 28.14 20.05 -9.25
CA GLY A 141 29.31 19.58 -8.49
C GLY A 141 28.96 18.86 -7.18
#